data_AF-A0A645EB26-F1
#
_entry.id   AF-A0A645EB26-F1
#
_cell.length_a   1.000
_cell.length_b   1.000
_cell.length_c   1.000
_cell.angle_alpha   90.00
_cell.angle_beta   90.00
_cell.angle_gamma   90.00
#
_symmetry.space_group_name_H-M   'P 1'
#
loop_
_entity.id
_entity.type
_entity.pdbx_description
1 polymer ?
#
loop_
_entity_poly.entity_id
_entity_poly.type
_entity_poly.pdbx_seq_one_letter_code
_entity_poly.pdbx_strand_id
1 'polypeptide(L)'
;MRSGELDIYIEQGTTWQLDLTIQQSDGTPMDLTGYTGRCQIRSSAITQSESATPTVTVTDPVNGKLTLSLSAEETSAIKVNGGSYASISQQVYDVELIDGMGRVMRILNGYARISPEVTR
;
A
#
# COMPACT_ATOMS: atom_id res chain seq x y z
N MET A 1 17.57 -5.83 -6.86
CA MET A 1 16.87 -5.95 -5.56
C MET A 1 15.52 -6.61 -5.80
N ARG A 2 15.17 -7.64 -5.01
CA ARG A 2 13.79 -8.17 -4.98
C ARG A 2 12.93 -7.18 -4.17
N SER A 3 11.66 -7.03 -4.51
CA SER A 3 10.71 -6.27 -3.69
C SER A 3 10.56 -6.89 -2.30
N GLY A 4 10.29 -6.05 -1.30
CA GLY A 4 9.84 -6.53 0.01
C GLY A 4 8.51 -7.27 -0.12
N GLU A 5 8.28 -8.23 0.77
CA GLU A 5 7.03 -8.99 0.84
C GLU A 5 6.40 -8.80 2.22
N LEU A 6 5.18 -8.25 2.24
CA LEU A 6 4.44 -7.97 3.47
C LEU A 6 2.95 -8.11 3.20
N ASP A 7 2.25 -8.88 4.03
CA ASP A 7 0.78 -8.83 4.08
C ASP A 7 0.34 -7.62 4.92
N ILE A 8 -0.53 -6.78 4.37
CA ILE A 8 -1.11 -5.62 5.06
C ILE A 8 -2.53 -5.93 5.54
N TYR A 9 -2.91 -5.35 6.67
CA TYR A 9 -4.25 -5.48 7.23
C TYR A 9 -4.94 -4.12 7.21
N ILE A 10 -6.17 -4.08 6.68
CA ILE A 10 -6.97 -2.87 6.52
C ILE A 10 -8.33 -3.11 7.16
N GLU A 11 -8.72 -2.25 8.09
CA GLU A 11 -10.03 -2.26 8.73
C GLU A 11 -10.91 -1.22 8.02
N GLN A 12 -12.04 -1.64 7.46
CA GLN A 12 -12.96 -0.68 6.81
C GLN A 12 -13.50 0.33 7.83
N GLY A 13 -13.78 1.54 7.36
CA GLY A 13 -14.31 2.62 8.19
C GLY A 13 -13.27 3.31 9.06
N THR A 14 -12.00 2.98 8.87
CA THR A 14 -10.88 3.54 9.63
C THR A 14 -9.87 4.18 8.70
N THR A 15 -9.17 5.20 9.20
CA THR A 15 -7.97 5.71 8.53
C THR A 15 -6.87 4.68 8.69
N TRP A 16 -6.40 4.14 7.57
CA TRP A 16 -5.30 3.19 7.52
C TRP A 16 -4.00 3.91 7.16
N GLN A 17 -2.90 3.56 7.82
CA GLN A 17 -1.56 4.06 7.53
C GLN A 17 -0.52 2.96 7.65
N LEU A 18 0.50 3.02 6.80
CA LEU A 18 1.69 2.19 6.86
C LEU A 18 2.94 3.03 6.60
N ASP A 19 3.78 3.15 7.61
CA ASP A 19 5.08 3.82 7.50
C ASP A 19 6.15 2.83 7.03
N LEU A 20 6.90 3.23 6.01
CA LEU A 20 7.99 2.45 5.45
C LEU A 20 9.29 3.25 5.50
N THR A 21 10.39 2.52 5.72
CA THR A 21 11.75 3.03 5.51
C THR A 21 12.42 2.17 4.45
N ILE A 22 12.81 2.79 3.33
CA ILE A 22 13.47 2.14 2.22
C ILE A 22 14.97 2.19 2.43
N GLN A 23 15.60 1.02 2.39
CA GLN A 23 17.02 0.85 2.61
C GLN A 23 17.69 0.22 1.40
N GLN A 24 18.96 0.55 1.21
CA GLN A 24 19.86 -0.13 0.29
C GLN A 24 20.27 -1.49 0.86
N SER A 25 20.93 -2.30 0.04
CA SER A 25 21.38 -3.65 0.44
C SER A 25 22.39 -3.66 1.58
N ASP A 26 23.06 -2.53 1.83
CA ASP A 26 24.01 -2.35 2.94
C ASP A 26 23.33 -1.84 4.24
N GLY A 27 22.01 -1.68 4.24
CA GLY A 27 21.22 -1.21 5.38
C GLY A 27 21.16 0.32 5.52
N THR A 28 21.83 1.07 4.66
CA THR A 28 21.73 2.54 4.65
C THR A 28 20.39 2.99 4.06
N PRO A 29 19.82 4.12 4.51
CA PRO A 29 18.62 4.68 3.89
C PRO A 29 18.84 5.01 2.41
N MET A 30 17.85 4.74 1.58
CA MET A 30 17.83 5.18 0.19
C MET A 30 17.31 6.61 0.10
N ASP A 31 18.04 7.52 -0.53
CA ASP A 31 17.56 8.89 -0.78
C ASP A 31 16.44 8.87 -1.83
N LEU A 32 15.24 9.30 -1.42
CA LEU A 32 14.03 9.37 -2.25
C LEU A 32 13.79 10.77 -2.80
N THR A 33 14.78 11.67 -2.77
CA THR A 33 14.63 13.02 -3.33
C THR A 33 14.26 12.95 -4.81
N GLY A 34 13.13 13.58 -5.16
CA GLY A 34 12.60 13.58 -6.52
C GLY A 34 11.85 12.30 -6.92
N TYR A 35 11.69 11.35 -6.00
CA TYR A 35 10.86 10.17 -6.26
C TYR A 35 9.39 10.45 -6.03
N THR A 36 8.54 9.76 -6.80
CA THR A 36 7.10 9.67 -6.55
C THR A 36 6.72 8.21 -6.31
N GLY A 37 5.62 8.00 -5.59
CA GLY A 37 5.13 6.66 -5.28
C GLY A 37 3.73 6.43 -5.83
N ARG A 38 3.41 5.16 -6.14
CA ARG A 38 2.05 4.72 -6.43
C ARG A 38 1.78 3.35 -5.81
N CYS A 39 0.54 3.12 -5.43
CA CYS A 39 0.08 1.86 -4.88
C CYS A 39 -1.31 1.53 -5.40
N GLN A 40 -1.56 0.26 -5.68
CA GLN A 40 -2.88 -0.22 -6.08
C GLN A 40 -3.23 -1.50 -5.34
N ILE A 41 -4.47 -1.58 -4.87
CA ILE A 41 -5.06 -2.79 -4.31
C ILE A 41 -6.07 -3.33 -5.33
N ARG A 42 -5.99 -4.62 -5.66
CA ARG A 42 -6.83 -5.27 -6.67
C ARG A 42 -7.23 -6.67 -6.23
N SER A 43 -8.38 -7.15 -6.69
CA SER A 43 -8.84 -8.52 -6.40
C SER A 43 -7.91 -9.61 -6.93
N SER A 44 -7.17 -9.34 -8.00
CA SER A 44 -6.12 -10.20 -8.53
C SER A 44 -5.09 -9.36 -9.29
N ALA A 45 -3.89 -9.93 -9.52
CA ALA A 45 -2.81 -9.24 -10.23
C ALA A 45 -3.12 -8.97 -11.71
N ILE A 46 -4.13 -9.63 -12.29
CA ILE A 46 -4.53 -9.47 -13.69
C ILE A 46 -5.80 -8.63 -13.85
N THR A 47 -6.52 -8.35 -12.76
CA THR A 47 -7.70 -7.48 -12.78
C THR A 47 -7.26 -6.06 -13.12
N GLN A 48 -7.98 -5.36 -14.00
CA GLN A 48 -7.66 -3.96 -14.35
C GLN A 48 -8.28 -2.95 -13.37
N SER A 49 -9.46 -3.25 -12.83
CA SER A 49 -10.13 -2.37 -11.87
C SER A 49 -9.42 -2.37 -10.52
N GLU A 50 -9.12 -1.17 -10.01
CA GLU A 50 -8.66 -0.97 -8.65
C GLU A 50 -9.80 -1.14 -7.65
N SER A 51 -9.50 -1.76 -6.50
CA SER A 51 -10.37 -1.73 -5.33
C SER A 51 -10.07 -0.55 -4.42
N ALA A 52 -8.81 -0.12 -4.36
CA ALA A 52 -8.36 1.12 -3.74
C ALA A 52 -7.00 1.54 -4.28
N THR A 53 -6.66 2.81 -4.13
CA THR A 53 -5.37 3.41 -4.50
C THR A 53 -4.79 4.16 -3.31
N PRO A 54 -4.08 3.48 -2.39
CA PRO A 54 -3.45 4.15 -1.25
C PRO A 54 -2.58 5.32 -1.69
N THR A 55 -2.74 6.46 -1.01
CA THR A 55 -1.88 7.62 -1.23
C THR A 55 -0.49 7.30 -0.71
N VAL A 56 0.52 7.46 -1.56
CA VAL A 56 1.93 7.29 -1.19
C VAL A 56 2.56 8.67 -1.01
N THR A 57 3.02 8.99 0.20
CA THR A 57 3.65 10.25 0.54
C THR A 57 5.08 10.01 0.99
N VAL A 58 6.07 10.57 0.28
CA VAL A 58 7.46 10.61 0.75
C VAL A 58 7.56 11.64 1.86
N THR A 59 7.81 11.18 3.09
CA THR A 59 7.74 12.02 4.31
C THR A 59 9.10 12.55 4.72
N ASP A 60 10.16 11.78 4.47
CA ASP A 60 11.55 12.16 4.74
C ASP A 60 12.46 11.55 3.64
N PRO A 61 12.63 12.27 2.51
CA PRO A 61 13.29 11.73 1.34
C PRO A 61 14.71 11.27 1.61
N VAL A 62 15.52 12.07 2.31
CA VAL A 62 16.94 11.80 2.56
C VAL A 62 17.13 10.56 3.45
N ASN A 63 16.17 10.28 4.34
CA ASN A 63 16.18 9.08 5.19
C ASN A 63 15.31 7.94 4.65
N GLY A 64 14.88 8.01 3.40
CA GLY A 64 14.15 6.95 2.74
C GLY A 64 12.77 6.65 3.31
N LYS A 65 12.11 7.61 3.96
CA LYS A 65 10.82 7.36 4.60
C LYS A 65 9.65 7.78 3.73
N LEU A 66 8.63 6.94 3.74
CA LEU A 66 7.35 7.21 3.09
C LEU A 66 6.21 6.59 3.89
N THR A 67 5.01 7.11 3.68
CA THR A 67 3.79 6.61 4.30
C THR A 67 2.80 6.27 3.21
N LEU A 68 2.14 5.11 3.34
CA LEU A 68 0.93 4.79 2.59
C LEU A 68 -0.28 5.11 3.46
N SER A 69 -1.33 5.65 2.87
CA SER A 69 -2.56 5.94 3.60
C SER A 69 -3.83 5.74 2.79
N LEU A 70 -4.90 5.37 3.49
CA LEU A 70 -6.28 5.42 3.02
C LEU A 70 -7.11 6.10 4.10
N SER A 71 -8.00 6.99 3.70
CA SER A 71 -9.02 7.55 4.58
C SER A 71 -10.07 6.51 4.97
N ALA A 72 -10.83 6.81 6.03
CA ALA A 72 -11.97 5.98 6.45
C ALA A 72 -13.01 5.78 5.33
N GLU A 73 -13.23 6.80 4.50
CA GLU A 73 -14.14 6.71 3.35
C GLU A 73 -13.60 5.75 2.29
N GLU A 74 -12.31 5.86 1.96
CA GLU A 74 -11.68 4.96 0.97
C GLU A 74 -11.62 3.51 1.46
N THR A 75 -11.35 3.27 2.75
CA THR A 75 -11.35 1.91 3.29
C THR A 75 -12.76 1.32 3.32
N SER A 76 -13.79 2.11 3.67
CA SER A 76 -15.20 1.70 3.63
C SER A 76 -15.68 1.35 2.21
N ALA A 77 -15.17 2.04 1.19
CA ALA A 77 -15.54 1.80 -0.21
C ALA A 77 -15.01 0.48 -0.80
N ILE A 78 -14.03 -0.18 -0.17
CA ILE A 78 -13.45 -1.44 -0.65
C ILE A 78 -14.52 -2.54 -0.64
N LYS A 79 -14.68 -3.26 -1.75
CA LYS A 79 -15.59 -4.41 -1.78
C LYS A 79 -15.01 -5.57 -0.98
N VAL A 80 -15.78 -6.02 0.01
CA VAL A 80 -15.45 -7.16 0.86
C VAL A 80 -16.52 -8.24 0.76
N ASN A 81 -16.13 -9.49 1.00
CA ASN A 81 -17.00 -10.65 1.08
C ASN A 81 -17.24 -11.00 2.55
N GLY A 82 -18.51 -11.13 2.94
CA GLY A 82 -18.89 -11.69 4.24
C GLY A 82 -19.70 -10.74 5.14
N GLY A 83 -20.36 -11.31 6.14
CA GLY A 83 -21.30 -10.60 7.03
C GLY A 83 -20.81 -10.42 8.46
N SER A 84 -19.53 -10.70 8.73
CA SER A 84 -18.95 -10.61 10.09
C SER A 84 -17.55 -10.00 10.03
N TYR A 85 -17.11 -9.36 11.12
CA TYR A 85 -15.76 -8.79 11.25
C TYR A 85 -14.64 -9.83 11.02
N ALA A 86 -14.92 -11.12 11.23
CA ALA A 86 -13.98 -12.21 10.99
C ALA A 86 -13.86 -12.62 9.51
N SER A 87 -14.74 -12.10 8.63
CA SER A 87 -14.70 -12.39 7.20
C SER A 87 -13.65 -11.54 6.50
N ILE A 88 -12.43 -12.07 6.40
CA ILE A 88 -11.32 -11.37 5.76
C ILE A 88 -11.37 -11.54 4.25
N SER A 89 -11.48 -10.43 3.54
CA SER A 89 -11.28 -10.39 2.09
C SER A 89 -9.80 -10.32 1.78
N GLN A 90 -9.31 -11.21 0.93
CA GLN A 90 -7.93 -11.22 0.48
C GLN A 90 -7.83 -10.65 -0.92
N GLN A 91 -7.04 -9.58 -1.06
CA GLN A 91 -6.71 -8.92 -2.31
C GLN A 91 -5.20 -8.84 -2.46
N VAL A 92 -4.70 -8.47 -3.63
CA VAL A 92 -3.25 -8.27 -3.86
C VAL A 92 -2.94 -6.78 -3.99
N TYR A 93 -1.73 -6.41 -3.62
CA TYR A 93 -1.24 -5.06 -3.79
C TYR A 93 0.24 -5.03 -4.15
N ASP A 94 0.66 -3.93 -4.76
CA ASP A 94 2.06 -3.55 -4.84
C ASP A 94 2.26 -2.05 -4.61
N VAL A 95 3.51 -1.69 -4.33
CA VAL A 95 3.97 -0.32 -4.16
C VAL A 95 5.16 -0.13 -5.07
N GLU A 96 5.10 0.91 -5.88
CA GLU A 96 6.16 1.28 -6.80
C GLU A 96 6.66 2.70 -6.50
N LEU A 97 7.96 2.86 -6.64
CA LEU A 97 8.63 4.15 -6.68
C LEU A 97 9.07 4.46 -8.11
N ILE A 98 8.98 5.73 -8.48
CA ILE A 98 9.34 6.25 -9.79
C ILE A 98 10.40 7.33 -9.56
N ASP A 99 11.60 7.13 -10.13
CA ASP A 99 12.69 8.11 -10.03
C ASP A 99 12.43 9.34 -10.93
N GLY A 100 13.25 10.39 -10.78
CA GLY A 100 13.14 11.61 -11.60
C GLY A 100 13.39 11.40 -13.10
N MET A 101 13.88 10.23 -13.52
CA MET A 101 14.06 9.83 -14.92
C MET A 101 12.93 8.92 -15.42
N GLY A 102 11.92 8.62 -14.59
CA GLY A 102 10.79 7.75 -14.91
C GLY A 102 11.07 6.26 -14.74
N ARG A 103 12.18 5.84 -14.12
CA ARG A 103 12.44 4.42 -13.83
C ARG A 103 11.53 3.96 -12.71
N VAL A 104 10.83 2.85 -12.95
CA VAL A 104 9.88 2.25 -12.01
C VAL A 104 10.55 1.11 -11.24
N MET A 105 10.39 1.11 -9.92
CA MET A 105 10.87 0.05 -9.03
C MET A 105 9.75 -0.39 -8.10
N ARG A 106 9.40 -1.68 -8.13
CA ARG A 106 8.53 -2.27 -7.11
C ARG A 106 9.31 -2.44 -5.81
N ILE A 107 8.86 -1.79 -4.74
CA ILE A 107 9.51 -1.81 -3.44
C ILE A 107 8.83 -2.73 -2.43
N LEU A 108 7.52 -2.94 -2.56
CA LEU A 108 6.73 -3.77 -1.66
C LEU A 108 5.59 -4.44 -2.43
N ASN A 109 5.24 -5.66 -2.05
CA ASN A 109 4.02 -6.34 -2.51
C ASN A 109 3.54 -7.35 -1.47
N GLY A 110 2.32 -7.85 -1.65
CA GLY A 110 1.77 -8.93 -0.83
C GLY A 110 0.26 -9.00 -0.93
N TYR A 111 -0.37 -9.60 0.08
CA TYR A 111 -1.81 -9.56 0.21
C TYR A 111 -2.28 -8.38 1.05
N ALA A 112 -3.34 -7.72 0.60
CA ALA A 112 -4.15 -6.84 1.42
C ALA A 112 -5.31 -7.64 2.02
N ARG A 113 -5.35 -7.72 3.35
CA ARG A 113 -6.36 -8.44 4.14
C ARG A 113 -7.32 -7.42 4.72
N ILE A 114 -8.56 -7.40 4.23
CA ILE A 114 -9.55 -6.38 4.58
C ILE A 114 -10.66 -6.98 5.43
N SER A 115 -10.90 -6.41 6.62
CA SER A 115 -12.03 -6.78 7.50
C SER A 115 -13.19 -5.79 7.37
N PRO A 116 -14.45 -6.27 7.29
CA PRO A 116 -15.61 -5.42 7.08
C PRO A 116 -15.95 -4.55 8.30
N GLU A 117 -16.47 -3.36 8.05
CA GLU A 117 -17.06 -2.49 9.08
C GLU A 117 -18.51 -2.87 9.37
N VAL A 118 -18.94 -2.66 10.60
CA VAL A 118 -20.34 -2.78 11.02
C VAL A 118 -20.99 -1.39 11.15
N THR A 119 -20.23 -0.38 11.55
CA THR A 119 -20.65 1.01 11.69
C THR A 119 -20.40 1.76 10.37
N ARG A 120 -21.40 2.50 9.86
CA ARG A 120 -21.38 3.22 8.58
C ARG A 120 -22.04 4.58 8.70
#